data_AF-A0A953CWN3-F1
#
_entry.id   AF-A0A953CWN3-F1
#
_cell.length_a   1.000
_cell.length_b   1.000
_cell.length_c   1.000
_cell.angle_alpha   90.00
_cell.angle_beta   90.00
_cell.angle_gamma   90.00
#
_symmetry.space_group_name_H-M   'P 1'
#
loop_
_entity.id
_entity.type
_entity.pdbx_description
1 polymer ?
#
loop_
_entity_poly.entity_id
_entity_poly.type
_entity_poly.pdbx_seq_one_letter_code
_entity_poly.pdbx_strand_id
1 'polypeptide(L)'
;MHFCNVLFVVMVIGLFSLSSVGYSETTKSPSELRGVYLDGAKVTKIQDSPACPNGICPGLGNGFYLPSRNALSIDTGGNNFFVKKALGECATLSSVSQHSRAFASADSMEKLSSYIMSETNLSGSYKTAVLTVNGSVEAMTGSSSDITTTFHSESMDINIITQAVDFKQDSACFSEKNIDPQFLNNFESLAQIDPQKVDNVASWQPYVQFLQDQGSHIMMQQQIGSRFEQWESSTSTESDIENLLKAKACAEVEGIQASSGWSVKGCAAYSTEEKEKALKISSKSLMLVLGGTNATRTALTKAVNETNLGNFIDSAESGDQPVRFIFKSIWDLLSSIYSPGCAHDGKGSKACNNLQRAVNLQAAYEGWTAVGCPLTKDVKDGVYQSMRVAGGTILGINSYECIVSKTGCRSDDSCHLGGSGSVCYCYGSDCIDTGDQISGTNMFRDKVRGDQSGSYNEGVNNSCYYKFIAHCNCDTSWSGGLSERAIYRQSTPTLLRTLMTKEAKHKR
;
A
#
# COMPACT_ATOMS: atom_id res chain seq x y z
N MET A 1 47.65 62.94 24.26
CA MET A 1 46.33 63.61 24.23
C MET A 1 45.58 63.13 23.00
N HIS A 2 44.39 62.53 23.21
CA HIS A 2 43.36 62.09 22.26
C HIS A 2 43.78 61.13 21.13
N PHE A 3 43.60 59.80 21.27
CA PHE A 3 42.37 59.00 21.10
C PHE A 3 41.54 59.32 19.85
N CYS A 4 41.58 58.40 18.87
CA CYS A 4 40.36 57.90 18.23
C CYS A 4 40.63 56.51 17.64
N ASN A 5 40.10 55.47 18.31
CA ASN A 5 40.05 54.09 17.84
C ASN A 5 38.97 54.00 16.76
N VAL A 6 39.35 53.62 15.54
CA VAL A 6 38.40 53.17 14.52
C VAL A 6 38.25 51.66 14.68
N LEU A 7 37.04 51.27 15.11
CA LEU A 7 36.65 49.88 15.34
C LEU A 7 36.48 49.17 13.99
N PHE A 8 37.12 48.00 13.90
CA PHE A 8 37.00 47.02 12.81
C PHE A 8 35.56 46.50 12.69
N VAL A 9 34.98 46.56 11.49
CA VAL A 9 33.89 45.68 11.05
C VAL A 9 34.30 45.09 9.71
N VAL A 10 34.95 43.94 9.74
CA VAL A 10 35.15 43.11 8.54
C VAL A 10 33.98 42.14 8.48
N MET A 11 33.09 42.40 7.53
CA MET A 11 31.95 41.57 7.17
C MET A 11 32.49 40.33 6.44
N VAL A 12 32.54 39.19 7.12
CA VAL A 12 32.86 37.89 6.49
C VAL A 12 31.62 37.43 5.73
N ILE A 13 31.62 37.65 4.42
CA ILE A 13 30.67 37.05 3.48
C ILE A 13 31.09 35.59 3.31
N GLY A 14 30.44 34.70 4.06
CA GLY A 14 30.52 33.26 3.86
C GLY A 14 29.83 32.89 2.55
N LEU A 15 30.62 32.72 1.49
CA LEU A 15 30.24 32.00 0.28
C LEU A 15 29.95 30.54 0.63
N PHE A 16 28.68 30.20 0.83
CA PHE A 16 28.22 28.81 0.78
C PHE A 16 28.33 28.33 -0.67
N SER A 17 29.38 27.58 -0.95
CA SER A 17 29.46 26.76 -2.15
C SER A 17 28.43 25.63 -2.04
N LEU A 18 27.35 25.77 -2.82
CA LEU A 18 26.46 24.68 -3.19
C LEU A 18 27.29 23.63 -3.95
N SER A 19 27.82 22.65 -3.22
CA SER A 19 28.32 21.42 -3.82
C SER A 19 27.12 20.58 -4.23
N SER A 20 26.88 20.57 -5.54
CA SER A 20 25.98 19.64 -6.20
C SER A 20 26.45 18.22 -5.92
N VAL A 21 25.70 17.49 -5.09
CA VAL A 21 25.83 16.04 -5.00
C VAL A 21 25.34 15.48 -6.33
N GLY A 22 26.29 15.24 -7.23
CA GLY A 22 26.07 14.51 -8.47
C GLY A 22 25.59 13.10 -8.15
N TYR A 23 24.31 12.85 -8.43
CA TYR A 23 23.76 11.50 -8.42
C TYR A 23 24.38 10.75 -9.62
N SER A 24 25.40 9.94 -9.36
CA SER A 24 25.95 9.02 -10.35
C SER A 24 24.95 7.90 -10.56
N GLU A 25 24.19 7.97 -11.67
CA GLU A 25 23.45 6.85 -12.21
C GLU A 25 24.44 5.74 -12.59
N THR A 26 24.65 4.80 -11.67
CA THR A 26 25.20 3.49 -12.03
C THR A 26 24.09 2.67 -12.67
N THR A 27 24.23 2.48 -13.97
CA THR A 27 23.39 1.65 -14.83
C THR A 27 23.43 0.19 -14.36
N LYS A 28 22.53 -0.17 -13.44
CA LYS A 28 22.27 -1.58 -13.10
C LYS A 28 21.30 -2.20 -14.10
N SER A 29 21.68 -3.40 -14.53
CA SER A 29 20.98 -4.40 -15.34
C SER A 29 19.47 -4.52 -15.05
N PRO A 30 18.62 -4.94 -16.02
CA PRO A 30 17.16 -4.97 -15.87
C PRO A 30 16.76 -5.80 -14.66
N SER A 31 15.78 -5.30 -13.91
CA SER A 31 15.24 -5.87 -12.68
C SER A 31 14.87 -7.35 -12.82
N GLU A 32 15.80 -8.23 -12.45
CA GLU A 32 15.46 -9.55 -11.95
C GLU A 32 14.49 -9.36 -10.78
N LEU A 33 13.48 -10.22 -10.70
CA LEU A 33 12.58 -10.33 -9.56
C LEU A 33 13.41 -10.58 -8.30
N ARG A 34 13.90 -9.52 -7.65
CA ARG A 34 14.66 -9.67 -6.41
C ARG A 34 13.72 -10.30 -5.38
N GLY A 35 14.11 -11.45 -4.82
CA GLY A 35 13.62 -11.87 -3.53
C GLY A 35 13.96 -10.80 -2.50
N VAL A 36 13.17 -10.72 -1.42
CA VAL A 36 13.54 -9.91 -0.26
C VAL A 36 14.69 -10.65 0.42
N TYR A 37 15.91 -10.43 -0.08
CA TYR A 37 17.09 -11.01 0.52
C TYR A 37 17.27 -10.38 1.90
N LEU A 38 17.06 -11.17 2.95
CA LEU A 38 17.38 -10.72 4.30
C LEU A 38 18.89 -10.62 4.41
N ASP A 39 19.36 -9.46 4.87
CA ASP A 39 20.79 -9.24 5.01
C ASP A 39 21.40 -10.27 5.96
N GLY A 40 22.54 -10.83 5.57
CA GLY A 40 23.21 -11.91 6.30
C GLY A 40 22.57 -13.30 6.21
N ALA A 41 21.46 -13.48 5.47
CA ALA A 41 20.84 -14.79 5.31
C ALA A 41 21.78 -15.78 4.60
N LYS A 42 21.81 -17.03 5.07
CA LYS A 42 22.60 -18.13 4.50
C LYS A 42 21.73 -19.35 4.29
N VAL A 43 21.68 -19.86 3.07
CA VAL A 43 20.94 -21.09 2.75
C VAL A 43 21.48 -22.25 3.59
N THR A 44 20.58 -22.92 4.29
CA THR A 44 20.91 -24.05 5.15
C THR A 44 21.10 -25.33 4.32
N LYS A 45 22.02 -26.21 4.74
CA LYS A 45 22.19 -27.51 4.08
C LYS A 45 21.03 -28.46 4.39
N ILE A 46 20.46 -28.35 5.60
CA ILE A 46 19.34 -29.15 6.05
C ILE A 46 18.06 -28.34 5.80
N GLN A 47 17.20 -28.86 4.94
CA GLN A 47 15.95 -28.22 4.53
C GLN A 47 14.78 -28.77 5.37
N ASP A 48 14.84 -28.53 6.68
CA ASP A 48 13.85 -28.99 7.65
C ASP A 48 13.62 -27.90 8.72
N SER A 49 12.37 -27.69 9.08
CA SER A 49 11.98 -26.68 10.07
C SER A 49 10.67 -27.10 10.75
N PRO A 50 10.55 -26.95 12.08
CA PRO A 50 9.29 -27.20 12.79
C PRO A 50 8.12 -26.36 12.27
N ALA A 51 8.40 -25.16 11.77
CA ALA A 51 7.41 -24.28 11.15
C ALA A 51 6.90 -24.79 9.78
N CYS A 52 7.56 -25.80 9.21
CA CYS A 52 7.24 -26.39 7.91
C CYS A 52 7.10 -27.92 8.05
N PRO A 53 6.05 -28.41 8.71
CA PRO A 53 5.87 -29.85 8.93
C PRO A 53 5.84 -30.61 7.59
N ASN A 54 6.60 -31.71 7.51
CA ASN A 54 6.80 -32.48 6.28
C ASN A 54 7.37 -31.66 5.12
N GLY A 55 8.13 -30.60 5.42
CA GLY A 55 8.71 -29.68 4.43
C GLY A 55 7.71 -28.72 3.80
N ILE A 56 6.44 -28.70 4.22
CA ILE A 56 5.42 -27.79 3.70
C ILE A 56 5.15 -26.69 4.71
N CYS A 57 5.51 -25.46 4.36
CA CYS A 57 5.27 -24.29 5.19
C CYS A 57 3.83 -23.79 4.98
N PRO A 58 3.01 -23.65 6.05
CA PRO A 58 1.62 -23.23 5.93
C PRO A 58 1.48 -21.89 5.20
N GLY A 59 0.61 -21.79 4.20
CA GLY A 59 0.34 -20.54 3.48
C GLY A 59 1.41 -20.11 2.46
N LEU A 60 2.64 -20.63 2.51
CA LEU A 60 3.68 -20.31 1.52
C LEU A 60 3.23 -20.74 0.11
N GLY A 61 3.29 -19.81 -0.85
CA GLY A 61 2.83 -20.03 -2.22
C GLY A 61 1.31 -20.06 -2.39
N ASN A 62 0.53 -19.73 -1.35
CA ASN A 62 -0.92 -19.58 -1.44
C ASN A 62 -1.32 -18.11 -1.65
N GLY A 63 -2.49 -17.90 -2.25
CA GLY A 63 -3.11 -16.61 -2.50
C GLY A 63 -4.05 -16.14 -1.38
N PHE A 64 -3.95 -14.86 -1.04
CA PHE A 64 -4.72 -14.19 -0.01
C PHE A 64 -5.32 -12.88 -0.53
N TYR A 65 -6.58 -12.63 -0.23
CA TYR A 65 -7.20 -11.33 -0.49
C TYR A 65 -6.91 -10.38 0.68
N LEU A 66 -5.75 -9.73 0.60
CA LEU A 66 -5.21 -8.86 1.66
C LEU A 66 -6.14 -7.73 2.11
N PRO A 67 -6.98 -7.11 1.26
CA PRO A 67 -7.92 -6.09 1.72
C PRO A 67 -8.87 -6.55 2.84
N SER A 68 -9.04 -7.86 3.04
CA SER A 68 -9.91 -8.47 4.05
C SER A 68 -9.16 -9.35 5.06
N ARG A 69 -7.83 -9.24 5.12
CA ARG A 69 -6.99 -10.10 5.97
C ARG A 69 -5.93 -9.26 6.68
N ASN A 70 -5.63 -9.62 7.92
CA ASN A 70 -4.49 -9.04 8.62
C ASN A 70 -3.18 -9.64 8.10
N ALA A 71 -2.49 -8.92 7.23
CA ALA A 71 -1.22 -9.34 6.63
C ALA A 71 -0.08 -9.50 7.65
N LEU A 72 -0.21 -8.94 8.87
CA LEU A 72 0.78 -9.09 9.93
C LEU A 72 0.69 -10.43 10.68
N SER A 73 -0.44 -11.13 10.61
CA SER A 73 -0.71 -12.32 11.42
C SER A 73 -1.39 -13.47 10.64
N ILE A 74 -1.02 -13.67 9.37
CA ILE A 74 -1.57 -14.76 8.55
C ILE A 74 -0.87 -16.07 8.91
N ASP A 75 -1.43 -16.80 9.87
CA ASP A 75 -0.84 -18.05 10.35
C ASP A 75 -1.04 -19.23 9.37
N THR A 76 -2.19 -19.32 8.70
CA THR A 76 -2.56 -20.45 7.82
C THR A 76 -3.58 -20.08 6.73
N GLY A 77 -3.82 -21.01 5.81
CA GLY A 77 -4.90 -20.92 4.82
C GLY A 77 -4.50 -20.31 3.48
N GLY A 78 -5.42 -19.55 2.89
CA GLY A 78 -5.30 -19.02 1.53
C GLY A 78 -5.66 -20.04 0.46
N ASN A 79 -5.84 -19.57 -0.76
CA ASN A 79 -6.13 -20.40 -1.92
C ASN A 79 -4.84 -20.98 -2.49
N ASN A 80 -4.87 -22.22 -2.98
CA ASN A 80 -3.68 -22.79 -3.62
C ASN A 80 -3.35 -22.01 -4.89
N PHE A 81 -2.10 -21.57 -5.03
CA PHE A 81 -1.59 -20.98 -6.26
C PHE A 81 -0.41 -21.77 -6.79
N PHE A 82 0.65 -21.99 -5.99
CA PHE A 82 1.74 -22.90 -6.38
C PHE A 82 1.50 -24.32 -5.89
N VAL A 83 1.71 -25.32 -6.76
CA VAL A 83 1.55 -26.75 -6.39
C VAL A 83 2.82 -27.31 -5.74
N LYS A 84 3.99 -26.93 -6.24
CA LYS A 84 5.30 -27.26 -5.67
C LYS A 84 5.72 -26.15 -4.73
N LYS A 85 5.69 -26.46 -3.43
CA LYS A 85 6.00 -25.53 -2.34
C LYS A 85 6.84 -26.14 -1.23
N ALA A 86 7.33 -27.36 -1.41
CA ALA A 86 8.13 -28.04 -0.41
C ALA A 86 9.54 -27.44 -0.28
N LEU A 87 10.07 -27.46 0.95
CA LEU A 87 11.47 -27.17 1.24
C LEU A 87 12.39 -28.08 0.42
N GLY A 88 13.44 -27.50 -0.16
CA GLY A 88 14.34 -28.18 -1.08
C GLY A 88 13.84 -28.24 -2.52
N GLU A 89 12.52 -28.23 -2.76
CA GLU A 89 11.93 -28.14 -4.10
C GLU A 89 11.83 -26.67 -4.53
N CYS A 90 10.71 -26.01 -4.23
CA CYS A 90 10.47 -24.61 -4.58
C CYS A 90 10.46 -23.66 -3.38
N ALA A 91 10.71 -24.18 -2.18
CA ALA A 91 11.00 -23.37 -1.00
C ALA A 91 12.44 -23.61 -0.53
N THR A 92 13.06 -22.58 0.04
CA THR A 92 14.44 -22.62 0.54
C THR A 92 14.49 -22.07 1.95
N LEU A 93 15.00 -22.88 2.87
CA LEU A 93 15.28 -22.48 4.23
C LEU A 93 16.67 -21.84 4.34
N SER A 94 16.73 -20.65 4.91
CA SER A 94 17.94 -19.90 5.22
C SER A 94 18.02 -19.58 6.70
N SER A 95 19.21 -19.63 7.28
CA SER A 95 19.49 -19.12 8.63
C SER A 95 19.75 -17.62 8.55
N VAL A 96 19.24 -16.87 9.51
CA VAL A 96 19.43 -15.42 9.66
C VAL A 96 19.50 -15.12 11.16
N SER A 97 20.09 -13.99 11.54
CA SER A 97 20.08 -13.54 12.93
C SER A 97 19.78 -12.06 12.93
N GLN A 98 18.56 -11.73 13.33
CA GLN A 98 18.11 -10.37 13.53
C GLN A 98 17.38 -10.29 14.88
N HIS A 99 17.70 -9.25 15.64
CA HIS A 99 17.15 -9.04 16.97
C HIS A 99 16.83 -7.55 17.13
N SER A 100 15.61 -7.25 17.55
CA SER A 100 15.19 -5.88 17.83
C SER A 100 14.28 -5.83 19.05
N ARG A 101 14.41 -4.74 19.80
CA ARG A 101 13.54 -4.36 20.92
C ARG A 101 13.40 -2.86 20.87
N ALA A 102 12.27 -2.38 20.37
CA ALA A 102 12.08 -0.95 20.11
C ALA A 102 10.61 -0.55 20.20
N PHE A 103 10.41 0.77 20.28
CA PHE A 103 9.11 1.34 19.95
C PHE A 103 9.05 1.66 18.46
N ALA A 104 7.88 1.47 17.86
CA ALA A 104 7.53 2.04 16.57
C ALA A 104 6.25 2.87 16.67
N SER A 105 6.24 4.00 15.95
CA SER A 105 5.21 5.03 16.04
C SER A 105 4.58 5.29 14.68
N ALA A 106 3.26 5.48 14.66
CA ALA A 106 2.49 5.96 13.52
C ALA A 106 1.51 7.05 13.98
N ASP A 107 1.83 8.30 13.66
CA ASP A 107 1.06 9.51 14.03
C ASP A 107 -0.03 9.88 13.00
N SER A 108 -0.36 8.93 12.12
CA SER A 108 -1.38 9.07 11.08
C SER A 108 -1.73 7.71 10.50
N MET A 109 -2.93 7.59 9.96
CA MET A 109 -3.37 6.38 9.27
C MET A 109 -2.49 6.08 8.05
N GLU A 110 -2.00 7.15 7.42
CA GLU A 110 -1.02 7.16 6.36
C GLU A 110 0.29 6.47 6.73
N LYS A 111 0.87 6.85 7.88
CA LYS A 111 2.10 6.23 8.37
C LYS A 111 1.86 4.80 8.84
N LEU A 112 0.72 4.51 9.45
CA LEU A 112 0.38 3.13 9.84
C LEU A 112 0.29 2.22 8.60
N SER A 113 -0.43 2.68 7.57
CA SER A 113 -0.54 1.95 6.31
C SER A 113 0.83 1.72 5.67
N SER A 114 1.68 2.75 5.68
CA SER A 114 3.06 2.66 5.17
C SER A 114 3.93 1.69 5.96
N TYR A 115 3.80 1.67 7.29
CA TYR A 115 4.46 0.72 8.17
C TYR A 115 4.08 -0.72 7.81
N ILE A 116 2.77 -1.01 7.70
CA ILE A 116 2.29 -2.36 7.36
C ILE A 116 2.78 -2.79 5.97
N MET A 117 2.74 -1.89 4.98
CA MET A 117 3.26 -2.16 3.64
C MET A 117 4.75 -2.50 3.66
N SER A 118 5.56 -1.76 4.41
CA SER A 118 6.99 -2.03 4.59
C SER A 118 7.23 -3.36 5.31
N GLU A 119 6.44 -3.64 6.35
CA GLU A 119 6.56 -4.88 7.12
C GLU A 119 6.27 -6.11 6.26
N THR A 120 5.34 -6.01 5.33
CA THR A 120 4.91 -7.12 4.47
C THR A 120 5.56 -7.11 3.09
N ASN A 121 6.48 -6.16 2.86
CA ASN A 121 7.12 -5.86 1.57
C ASN A 121 6.12 -5.83 0.41
N LEU A 122 4.98 -5.20 0.66
CA LEU A 122 4.01 -4.90 -0.36
C LEU A 122 4.51 -3.70 -1.16
N SER A 123 4.64 -3.86 -2.47
CA SER A 123 4.88 -2.77 -3.40
C SER A 123 3.56 -2.28 -3.96
N GLY A 124 3.29 -0.98 -3.88
CA GLY A 124 2.06 -0.40 -4.43
C GLY A 124 2.16 1.10 -4.59
N SER A 125 1.31 1.65 -5.46
CA SER A 125 1.05 3.09 -5.42
C SER A 125 0.33 3.41 -4.11
N TYR A 126 0.53 4.61 -3.57
CA TYR A 126 -0.06 4.99 -2.27
C TYR A 126 -1.59 4.82 -2.23
N LYS A 127 -2.26 4.95 -3.40
CA LYS A 127 -3.70 4.66 -3.63
C LYS A 127 -4.08 3.23 -3.30
N THR A 128 -3.24 2.29 -3.71
CA THR A 128 -3.51 0.84 -3.65
C THR A 128 -3.01 0.26 -2.34
N ALA A 129 -2.06 0.94 -1.69
CA ALA A 129 -1.57 0.61 -0.36
C ALA A 129 -2.72 0.60 0.66
N VAL A 130 -3.53 1.65 0.74
CA VAL A 130 -4.66 1.77 1.68
C VAL A 130 -5.62 0.59 1.55
N LEU A 131 -6.09 0.30 0.33
CA LEU A 131 -6.95 -0.86 0.07
C LEU A 131 -6.28 -2.17 0.52
N THR A 132 -5.00 -2.36 0.21
CA THR A 132 -4.29 -3.63 0.45
C THR A 132 -4.12 -3.92 1.94
N VAL A 133 -3.90 -2.89 2.76
CA VAL A 133 -3.68 -3.03 4.20
C VAL A 133 -4.93 -2.82 5.04
N ASN A 134 -6.09 -2.56 4.41
CA ASN A 134 -7.33 -2.27 5.12
C ASN A 134 -7.66 -3.34 6.18
N GLY A 135 -7.57 -4.63 5.84
CA GLY A 135 -7.82 -5.71 6.80
C GLY A 135 -6.83 -5.75 7.98
N SER A 136 -5.58 -5.34 7.77
CA SER A 136 -4.59 -5.21 8.85
C SER A 136 -4.90 -4.00 9.73
N VAL A 137 -5.19 -2.85 9.13
CA VAL A 137 -5.54 -1.62 9.86
C VAL A 137 -6.80 -1.81 10.69
N GLU A 138 -7.84 -2.43 10.12
CA GLU A 138 -9.08 -2.74 10.83
C GLU A 138 -8.82 -3.67 12.02
N ALA A 139 -7.97 -4.69 11.86
CA ALA A 139 -7.59 -5.58 12.96
C ALA A 139 -6.82 -4.83 14.07
N MET A 140 -5.92 -3.91 13.70
CA MET A 140 -5.11 -3.14 14.66
C MET A 140 -5.91 -2.07 15.40
N THR A 141 -6.78 -1.35 14.69
CA THR A 141 -7.37 -0.10 15.19
C THR A 141 -8.87 -0.21 15.46
N GLY A 142 -9.54 -1.24 14.94
CA GLY A 142 -11.01 -1.32 14.88
C GLY A 142 -11.65 -0.26 13.98
N SER A 143 -10.84 0.46 13.18
CA SER A 143 -11.21 1.56 12.31
C SER A 143 -10.83 1.25 10.87
N SER A 144 -11.55 1.83 9.90
CA SER A 144 -11.20 1.71 8.47
C SER A 144 -9.89 2.45 8.16
N SER A 145 -9.09 1.91 7.24
CA SER A 145 -7.87 2.56 6.74
C SER A 145 -8.10 3.86 5.97
N ASP A 146 -9.36 4.15 5.63
CA ASP A 146 -9.76 5.38 4.91
C ASP A 146 -9.96 6.58 5.84
N ILE A 147 -9.81 6.42 7.16
CA ILE A 147 -10.17 7.44 8.14
C ILE A 147 -9.04 8.47 8.32
N THR A 148 -9.31 9.69 7.85
CA THR A 148 -8.47 10.88 8.00
C THR A 148 -8.84 11.68 9.25
N THR A 149 -8.68 11.10 10.43
CA THR A 149 -8.75 11.84 11.71
C THR A 149 -7.42 11.79 12.42
N THR A 150 -7.21 12.71 13.39
CA THR A 150 -6.11 12.62 14.35
C THR A 150 -6.02 11.18 14.85
N PHE A 151 -4.86 10.56 14.64
CA PHE A 151 -4.63 9.15 14.89
C PHE A 151 -3.20 9.00 15.39
N HIS A 152 -3.02 8.31 16.49
CA HIS A 152 -1.73 8.00 17.04
C HIS A 152 -1.71 6.52 17.39
N SER A 153 -0.68 5.83 16.95
CA SER A 153 -0.48 4.43 17.25
C SER A 153 0.95 4.19 17.63
N GLU A 154 1.13 3.56 18.79
CA GLU A 154 2.43 3.22 19.34
C GLU A 154 2.51 1.73 19.55
N SER A 155 3.65 1.15 19.21
CA SER A 155 3.91 -0.28 19.37
C SER A 155 5.19 -0.50 20.14
N MET A 156 5.12 -1.41 21.10
CA MET A 156 6.30 -2.07 21.64
C MET A 156 6.54 -3.33 20.81
N ASP A 157 7.62 -3.39 20.04
CA ASP A 157 7.99 -4.53 19.19
C ASP A 157 9.28 -5.19 19.70
N ILE A 158 9.17 -6.48 19.99
CA ILE A 158 10.24 -7.34 20.45
C ILE A 158 10.30 -8.52 19.49
N ASN A 159 11.35 -8.56 18.69
CA ASN A 159 11.46 -9.50 17.58
C ASN A 159 12.84 -10.17 17.57
N ILE A 160 12.83 -11.49 17.40
CA ILE A 160 13.99 -12.30 17.06
C ILE A 160 13.63 -13.11 15.82
N ILE A 161 14.43 -13.00 14.77
CA ILE A 161 14.31 -13.77 13.54
C ILE A 161 15.57 -14.64 13.41
N THR A 162 15.36 -15.95 13.32
CA THR A 162 16.41 -16.98 13.29
C THR A 162 16.49 -17.71 11.95
N GLN A 163 15.37 -17.78 11.23
CA GLN A 163 15.29 -18.42 9.93
C GLN A 163 14.35 -17.65 9.00
N ALA A 164 14.50 -17.90 7.70
CA ALA A 164 13.57 -17.46 6.68
C ALA A 164 13.35 -18.58 5.68
N VAL A 165 12.11 -18.68 5.20
CA VAL A 165 11.74 -19.58 4.12
C VAL A 165 11.33 -18.74 2.92
N ASP A 166 12.11 -18.86 1.86
CA ASP A 166 11.90 -18.17 0.59
C ASP A 166 11.32 -19.11 -0.45
N PHE A 167 10.29 -18.69 -1.14
CA PHE A 167 9.87 -19.35 -2.36
C PHE A 167 10.82 -18.96 -3.51
N LYS A 168 11.38 -19.96 -4.20
CA LYS A 168 12.36 -19.80 -5.27
C LYS A 168 11.73 -19.11 -6.48
N GLN A 169 12.45 -18.13 -7.03
CA GLN A 169 11.99 -17.31 -8.16
C GLN A 169 12.74 -17.63 -9.45
N ASP A 170 13.11 -18.91 -9.62
CA ASP A 170 13.70 -19.41 -10.85
C ASP A 170 12.62 -19.90 -11.84
N SER A 171 13.01 -20.19 -13.07
CA SER A 171 12.10 -20.61 -14.14
C SER A 171 11.42 -21.97 -13.91
N ALA A 172 11.93 -22.81 -13.00
CA ALA A 172 11.27 -24.08 -12.68
C ALA A 172 10.09 -23.84 -11.75
N CYS A 173 10.27 -23.01 -10.73
CA CYS A 173 9.25 -22.70 -9.73
C CYS A 173 8.26 -21.62 -10.19
N PHE A 174 8.72 -20.65 -10.99
CA PHE A 174 7.88 -19.63 -11.62
C PHE A 174 7.51 -20.04 -13.05
N SER A 175 6.68 -21.07 -13.16
CA SER A 175 6.16 -21.55 -14.45
C SER A 175 4.68 -21.91 -14.36
N GLU A 176 3.97 -21.87 -15.49
CA GLU A 176 2.57 -22.31 -15.59
C GLU A 176 2.37 -23.73 -15.09
N LYS A 177 3.37 -24.61 -15.27
CA LYS A 177 3.36 -26.00 -14.79
C LYS A 177 3.31 -26.11 -13.26
N ASN A 178 3.71 -25.05 -12.56
CA ASN A 178 3.68 -25.00 -11.11
C ASN A 178 2.45 -24.26 -10.56
N ILE A 179 1.54 -23.78 -11.43
CA ILE A 179 0.30 -23.15 -10.99
C ILE A 179 -0.76 -24.23 -10.74
N ASP A 180 -1.55 -24.04 -9.70
CA ASP A 180 -2.71 -24.87 -9.38
C ASP A 180 -3.67 -24.94 -10.58
N PRO A 181 -4.05 -26.14 -11.06
CA PRO A 181 -4.89 -26.28 -12.24
C PRO A 181 -6.26 -25.61 -12.11
N GLN A 182 -6.85 -25.60 -10.91
CA GLN A 182 -8.16 -24.97 -10.71
C GLN A 182 -8.01 -23.45 -10.75
N PHE A 183 -6.99 -22.90 -10.11
CA PHE A 183 -6.66 -21.47 -10.24
C PHE A 183 -6.46 -21.09 -11.71
N LEU A 184 -5.66 -21.88 -12.44
CA LEU A 184 -5.32 -21.61 -13.84
C LEU A 184 -6.58 -21.63 -14.73
N ASN A 185 -7.46 -22.62 -14.54
CA ASN A 185 -8.72 -22.70 -15.28
C ASN A 185 -9.61 -21.47 -15.01
N ASN A 186 -9.74 -21.07 -13.74
CA ASN A 186 -10.50 -19.88 -13.36
C ASN A 186 -9.90 -18.62 -14.01
N PHE A 187 -8.58 -18.47 -13.98
CA PHE A 187 -7.88 -17.34 -14.57
C PHE A 187 -8.06 -17.28 -16.08
N GLU A 188 -7.90 -18.40 -16.78
CA GLU A 188 -8.02 -18.47 -18.24
C GLU A 188 -9.46 -18.30 -18.73
N SER A 189 -10.44 -18.57 -17.86
CA SER A 189 -11.87 -18.33 -18.14
C SER A 189 -12.25 -16.84 -18.14
N LEU A 190 -11.42 -15.96 -17.56
CA LEU A 190 -11.66 -14.52 -17.58
C LEU A 190 -11.68 -14.01 -19.01
N ALA A 191 -12.75 -13.29 -19.38
CA ALA A 191 -12.88 -12.69 -20.70
C ALA A 191 -11.87 -11.55 -20.88
N GLN A 192 -11.33 -11.41 -22.08
CA GLN A 192 -10.54 -10.22 -22.42
C GLN A 192 -11.43 -8.98 -22.36
N ILE A 193 -10.86 -7.86 -21.89
CA ILE A 193 -11.56 -6.58 -21.86
C ILE A 193 -11.50 -5.97 -23.25
N ASP A 194 -12.67 -5.75 -23.85
CA ASP A 194 -12.81 -5.01 -25.09
C ASP A 194 -12.36 -3.54 -24.87
N PRO A 195 -11.35 -3.05 -25.61
CA PRO A 195 -10.89 -1.66 -25.54
C PRO A 195 -11.98 -0.61 -25.69
N GLN A 196 -13.10 -0.94 -26.35
CA GLN A 196 -14.25 -0.05 -26.54
C GLN A 196 -15.25 -0.09 -25.37
N LYS A 197 -15.09 -1.02 -24.42
CA LYS A 197 -15.99 -1.20 -23.26
C LYS A 197 -15.23 -1.13 -21.93
N VAL A 198 -14.13 -0.40 -21.92
CA VAL A 198 -13.25 -0.20 -20.76
C VAL A 198 -13.94 0.60 -19.65
N ASP A 199 -14.87 1.47 -20.01
CA ASP A 199 -15.69 2.26 -19.08
C ASP A 199 -16.88 1.46 -18.50
N ASN A 200 -17.18 0.28 -19.04
CA ASN A 200 -18.29 -0.56 -18.58
C ASN A 200 -17.89 -1.40 -17.37
N VAL A 201 -18.57 -1.15 -16.23
CA VAL A 201 -18.46 -1.93 -14.98
C VAL A 201 -18.51 -3.44 -15.21
N ALA A 202 -19.40 -3.93 -16.09
CA ALA A 202 -19.58 -5.36 -16.31
C ALA A 202 -18.33 -6.04 -16.89
N SER A 203 -17.45 -5.29 -17.57
CA SER A 203 -16.17 -5.78 -18.08
C SER A 203 -15.17 -6.11 -16.95
N TRP A 204 -15.33 -5.47 -15.79
CA TRP A 204 -14.35 -5.51 -14.68
C TRP A 204 -14.80 -6.34 -13.49
N GLN A 205 -16.11 -6.45 -13.25
CA GLN A 205 -16.66 -7.23 -12.13
C GLN A 205 -16.10 -8.67 -12.07
N PRO A 206 -15.96 -9.42 -13.18
CA PRO A 206 -15.37 -10.75 -13.12
C PRO A 206 -13.91 -10.77 -12.60
N TYR A 207 -13.12 -9.75 -12.93
CA TYR A 207 -11.75 -9.62 -12.44
C TYR A 207 -11.70 -9.25 -10.95
N VAL A 208 -12.60 -8.37 -10.49
CA VAL A 208 -12.74 -8.01 -9.07
C VAL A 208 -13.13 -9.24 -8.25
N GLN A 209 -14.15 -9.98 -8.70
CA GLN A 209 -14.60 -11.21 -8.03
C GLN A 209 -13.48 -12.26 -8.00
N PHE A 210 -12.76 -12.44 -9.12
CA PHE A 210 -11.62 -13.36 -9.16
C PHE A 210 -10.57 -13.03 -8.10
N LEU A 211 -10.23 -11.76 -7.91
CA LEU A 211 -9.26 -11.34 -6.89
C LEU A 211 -9.77 -11.60 -5.47
N GLN A 212 -11.06 -11.38 -5.21
CA GLN A 212 -11.70 -11.67 -3.93
C GLN A 212 -11.68 -13.18 -3.63
N ASP A 213 -12.01 -14.00 -4.62
CA ASP A 213 -12.14 -15.45 -4.47
C ASP A 213 -10.79 -16.15 -4.42
N GLN A 214 -9.85 -15.80 -5.31
CA GLN A 214 -8.58 -16.48 -5.47
C GLN A 214 -7.44 -15.82 -4.67
N GLY A 215 -7.59 -14.54 -4.32
CA GLY A 215 -6.58 -13.75 -3.64
C GLY A 215 -5.93 -12.71 -4.55
N SER A 216 -5.53 -11.59 -3.95
CA SER A 216 -4.84 -10.49 -4.64
C SER A 216 -3.32 -10.63 -4.57
N HIS A 217 -2.80 -11.31 -3.54
CA HIS A 217 -1.37 -11.46 -3.31
C HIS A 217 -1.02 -12.89 -2.92
N ILE A 218 0.16 -13.34 -3.32
CA ILE A 218 0.73 -14.65 -2.96
C ILE A 218 1.78 -14.46 -1.87
N MET A 219 1.77 -15.30 -0.85
CA MET A 219 2.81 -15.33 0.18
C MET A 219 4.09 -15.94 -0.40
N MET A 220 5.17 -15.16 -0.44
CA MET A 220 6.43 -15.53 -1.10
C MET A 220 7.57 -15.81 -0.13
N GLN A 221 7.49 -15.31 1.10
CA GLN A 221 8.47 -15.62 2.15
C GLN A 221 7.79 -15.61 3.52
N GLN A 222 8.33 -16.45 4.40
CA GLN A 222 8.03 -16.47 5.82
C GLN A 222 9.31 -16.29 6.62
N GLN A 223 9.23 -15.60 7.74
CA GLN A 223 10.33 -15.49 8.70
C GLN A 223 9.93 -16.23 9.97
N ILE A 224 10.88 -16.94 10.56
CA ILE A 224 10.67 -17.80 11.72
C ILE A 224 11.52 -17.28 12.87
N GLY A 225 10.96 -17.33 14.07
CA GLY A 225 11.58 -16.82 15.27
C GLY A 225 10.55 -16.60 16.37
N SER A 226 10.70 -15.53 17.14
CA SER A 226 9.74 -15.11 18.17
C SER A 226 9.48 -13.62 18.07
N ARG A 227 8.21 -13.22 17.95
CA ARG A 227 7.79 -11.81 17.92
C ARG A 227 6.65 -11.57 18.90
N PHE A 228 6.85 -10.57 19.75
CA PHE A 228 5.85 -10.04 20.66
C PHE A 228 5.63 -8.57 20.34
N GLU A 229 4.39 -8.19 20.10
CA GLU A 229 4.01 -6.79 19.91
C GLU A 229 2.85 -6.39 20.81
N GLN A 230 2.96 -5.20 21.40
CA GLN A 230 1.88 -4.53 22.11
C GLN A 230 1.59 -3.19 21.45
N TRP A 231 0.45 -3.08 20.80
CA TRP A 231 -0.02 -1.89 20.10
C TRP A 231 -1.06 -1.13 20.93
N GLU A 232 -0.92 0.19 20.96
CA GLU A 232 -1.88 1.12 21.53
C GLU A 232 -2.24 2.19 20.50
N SER A 233 -3.49 2.26 20.08
CA SER A 233 -3.98 3.25 19.10
C SER A 233 -5.06 4.15 19.67
N SER A 234 -5.01 5.45 19.39
CA SER A 234 -6.00 6.42 19.85
C SER A 234 -6.24 7.51 18.81
N THR A 235 -7.45 8.08 18.80
CA THR A 235 -7.81 9.26 18.01
C THR A 235 -7.83 10.55 18.84
N SER A 236 -7.27 10.51 20.05
CA SER A 236 -7.20 11.66 20.94
C SER A 236 -6.32 12.77 20.33
N THR A 237 -6.70 14.02 20.58
CA THR A 237 -5.93 15.22 20.19
C THR A 237 -5.07 15.75 21.35
N GLU A 238 -4.93 14.99 22.44
CA GLU A 238 -4.05 15.37 23.55
C GLU A 238 -2.60 15.52 23.06
N SER A 239 -1.95 16.62 23.40
CA SER A 239 -0.60 16.93 22.88
C SER A 239 0.48 15.92 23.28
N ASP A 240 0.24 15.15 24.34
CA ASP A 240 1.18 14.15 24.88
C ASP A 240 0.70 12.70 24.63
N ILE A 241 -0.25 12.51 23.72
CA ILE A 241 -0.89 11.20 23.49
C ILE A 241 0.12 10.12 23.10
N GLU A 242 1.14 10.42 22.31
CA GLU A 242 2.17 9.44 21.92
C GLU A 242 2.95 8.88 23.12
N ASN A 243 3.37 9.74 24.05
CA ASN A 243 4.04 9.29 25.26
C ASN A 243 3.10 8.52 26.17
N LEU A 244 1.83 8.94 26.26
CA LEU A 244 0.82 8.22 27.03
C LEU A 244 0.55 6.83 26.44
N LEU A 245 0.51 6.68 25.12
CA LEU A 245 0.34 5.37 24.46
C LEU A 245 1.57 4.46 24.69
N LYS A 246 2.80 4.99 24.59
CA LYS A 246 4.02 4.25 24.93
C LYS A 246 4.05 3.83 26.41
N ALA A 247 3.73 4.74 27.31
CA ALA A 247 3.64 4.47 28.74
C ALA A 247 2.55 3.44 29.05
N LYS A 248 1.42 3.47 28.32
CA LYS A 248 0.35 2.48 28.44
C LYS A 248 0.82 1.10 27.99
N ALA A 249 1.45 0.99 26.82
CA ALA A 249 2.05 -0.27 26.37
C ALA A 249 3.05 -0.84 27.39
N CYS A 250 3.90 0.03 27.97
CA CYS A 250 4.79 -0.38 29.08
C CYS A 250 4.02 -0.85 30.31
N ALA A 251 2.95 -0.16 30.70
CA ALA A 251 2.16 -0.51 31.88
C ALA A 251 1.40 -1.83 31.69
N GLU A 252 0.89 -2.10 30.48
CA GLU A 252 0.20 -3.35 30.14
C GLU A 252 1.16 -4.55 30.11
N VAL A 253 2.40 -4.35 29.67
CA VAL A 253 3.42 -5.42 29.56
C VAL A 253 4.20 -5.62 30.84
N GLU A 254 4.73 -4.54 31.42
CA GLU A 254 5.64 -4.60 32.57
C GLU A 254 4.92 -4.43 33.93
N GLY A 255 3.69 -3.92 33.91
CA GLY A 255 3.00 -3.45 35.11
C GLY A 255 3.44 -2.04 35.53
N ILE A 256 2.64 -1.44 36.41
CA ILE A 256 2.83 -0.05 36.88
C ILE A 256 4.05 0.13 37.81
N GLN A 257 4.41 -0.91 38.57
CA GLN A 257 5.50 -0.85 39.57
C GLN A 257 6.88 -1.17 38.98
N ALA A 258 6.96 -1.64 37.74
CA ALA A 258 8.22 -1.99 37.11
C ALA A 258 8.97 -0.71 36.68
N SER A 259 10.26 -0.63 37.02
CA SER A 259 11.15 0.48 36.66
C SER A 259 12.38 0.05 35.85
N SER A 260 12.55 -1.26 35.61
CA SER A 260 13.73 -1.82 34.94
C SER A 260 13.71 -1.66 33.41
N GLY A 261 12.54 -1.45 32.79
CA GLY A 261 12.42 -1.48 31.33
C GLY A 261 12.80 -2.84 30.74
N TRP A 262 12.40 -3.93 31.41
CA TRP A 262 12.81 -5.30 31.09
C TRP A 262 12.29 -5.77 29.73
N SER A 263 11.19 -5.22 29.24
CA SER A 263 10.67 -5.56 27.91
C SER A 263 11.42 -4.78 26.82
N VAL A 264 11.40 -3.45 26.92
CA VAL A 264 12.10 -2.49 26.07
C VAL A 264 12.70 -1.40 26.95
N LYS A 265 13.96 -1.03 26.69
CA LYS A 265 14.70 -0.03 27.50
C LYS A 265 13.96 1.29 27.70
N GLY A 266 13.16 1.71 26.71
CA GLY A 266 12.35 2.92 26.79
C GLY A 266 11.32 2.91 27.93
N CYS A 267 10.88 1.74 28.40
CA CYS A 267 9.91 1.65 29.49
C CYS A 267 10.44 2.08 30.86
N ALA A 268 11.77 2.08 31.04
CA ALA A 268 12.40 2.60 32.25
C ALA A 268 12.27 4.14 32.37
N ALA A 269 11.86 4.84 31.30
CA ALA A 269 11.68 6.28 31.30
C ALA A 269 10.36 6.74 31.95
N TYR A 270 9.39 5.84 32.15
CA TYR A 270 8.07 6.17 32.68
C TYR A 270 7.94 5.80 34.15
N SER A 271 7.59 6.78 34.97
CA SER A 271 7.27 6.63 36.39
C SER A 271 5.99 5.83 36.64
N THR A 272 5.77 5.44 37.90
CA THR A 272 4.53 4.74 38.30
C THR A 272 3.31 5.62 38.04
N GLU A 273 3.39 6.90 38.36
CA GLU A 273 2.33 7.88 38.17
C GLU A 273 2.00 8.08 36.68
N GLU A 274 3.01 8.14 35.81
CA GLU A 274 2.82 8.24 34.36
C GLU A 274 2.16 6.98 33.79
N LYS A 275 2.58 5.80 34.22
CA LYS A 275 1.95 4.52 33.82
C LYS A 275 0.50 4.42 34.30
N GLU A 276 0.21 4.84 35.53
CA GLU A 276 -1.17 4.90 36.05
C GLU A 276 -2.05 5.92 35.32
N LYS A 277 -1.50 7.08 34.94
CA LYS A 277 -2.19 8.06 34.10
C LYS A 277 -2.46 7.46 32.72
N ALA A 278 -1.47 6.81 32.12
CA ALA A 278 -1.55 6.20 30.80
C ALA A 278 -2.62 5.10 30.74
N LEU A 279 -2.74 4.23 31.74
CA LEU A 279 -3.79 3.20 31.75
C LEU A 279 -5.23 3.75 31.72
N LYS A 280 -5.43 5.02 32.09
CA LYS A 280 -6.74 5.69 32.08
C LYS A 280 -7.11 6.28 30.72
N ILE A 281 -6.18 6.37 29.76
CA ILE A 281 -6.50 6.88 28.44
C ILE A 281 -7.33 5.86 27.66
N SER A 282 -8.26 6.38 26.85
CA SER A 282 -9.01 5.57 25.90
C SER A 282 -8.12 5.28 24.68
N SER A 283 -7.83 4.00 24.47
CA SER A 283 -7.11 3.47 23.30
C SER A 283 -7.65 2.10 22.92
N LYS A 284 -7.36 1.69 21.69
CA LYS A 284 -7.48 0.32 21.23
C LYS A 284 -6.14 -0.39 21.47
N SER A 285 -6.18 -1.45 22.27
CA SER A 285 -5.05 -2.31 22.56
C SER A 285 -5.08 -3.55 21.66
N LEU A 286 -3.96 -3.91 21.06
CA LEU A 286 -3.76 -5.16 20.32
C LEU A 286 -2.43 -5.80 20.71
N MET A 287 -2.51 -7.02 21.23
CA MET A 287 -1.35 -7.85 21.52
C MET A 287 -1.18 -8.93 20.45
N LEU A 288 0.02 -9.02 19.88
CA LEU A 288 0.41 -10.08 18.93
C LEU A 288 1.53 -10.93 19.55
N VAL A 289 1.33 -12.26 19.53
CA VAL A 289 2.32 -13.24 19.99
C VAL A 289 2.52 -14.28 18.90
N LEU A 290 3.59 -14.12 18.11
CA LEU A 290 3.84 -14.91 16.90
C LEU A 290 5.16 -15.69 17.02
N GLY A 291 5.17 -16.93 16.52
CA GLY A 291 6.36 -17.79 16.58
C GLY A 291 6.62 -18.37 17.97
N GLY A 292 7.87 -18.65 18.29
CA GLY A 292 8.26 -19.47 19.44
C GLY A 292 7.67 -20.89 19.34
N THR A 293 7.82 -21.66 20.41
CA THR A 293 7.14 -22.97 20.51
C THR A 293 5.69 -22.78 20.97
N ASN A 294 4.82 -23.73 20.65
CA ASN A 294 3.45 -23.73 21.18
C ASN A 294 3.37 -23.55 22.71
N ALA A 295 4.29 -24.18 23.46
CA ALA A 295 4.32 -24.11 24.91
C ALA A 295 4.65 -22.68 25.42
N THR A 296 5.72 -22.08 24.89
CA THR A 296 6.16 -20.74 25.31
C THR A 296 5.19 -19.65 24.83
N ARG A 297 4.65 -19.77 23.61
CA ARG A 297 3.60 -18.89 23.08
C ARG A 297 2.33 -18.94 23.94
N THR A 298 1.88 -20.13 24.32
CA THR A 298 0.71 -20.30 25.21
C THR A 298 0.95 -19.70 26.59
N ALA A 299 2.14 -19.90 27.16
CA ALA A 299 2.50 -19.34 28.46
C ALA A 299 2.50 -17.81 28.45
N LEU A 300 3.09 -17.20 27.42
CA LEU A 300 3.12 -15.74 27.25
C LEU A 300 1.73 -15.15 27.02
N THR A 301 0.91 -15.78 26.17
CA THR A 301 -0.48 -15.36 25.92
C THR A 301 -1.33 -15.40 27.19
N LYS A 302 -1.10 -16.41 28.05
CA LYS A 302 -1.81 -16.54 29.32
C LYS A 302 -1.38 -15.48 30.35
N ALA A 303 -0.09 -15.15 30.39
CA ALA A 303 0.45 -14.18 31.33
C ALA A 303 1.72 -13.52 30.76
N VAL A 304 1.62 -12.23 30.47
CA VAL A 304 2.75 -11.39 30.08
C VAL A 304 3.55 -11.02 31.32
N ASN A 305 4.79 -11.48 31.39
CA ASN A 305 5.77 -11.17 32.43
C ASN A 305 7.20 -11.47 31.93
N GLU A 306 8.21 -11.00 32.67
CA GLU A 306 9.61 -11.10 32.28
C GLU A 306 10.06 -12.54 32.01
N THR A 307 9.68 -13.48 32.87
CA THR A 307 10.04 -14.90 32.71
C THR A 307 9.41 -15.51 31.46
N ASN A 308 8.11 -15.31 31.25
CA ASN A 308 7.41 -15.88 30.10
C ASN A 308 7.87 -15.25 28.78
N LEU A 309 8.12 -13.93 28.77
CA LEU A 309 8.68 -13.28 27.59
C LEU A 309 10.10 -13.79 27.31
N GLY A 310 10.96 -13.87 28.32
CA GLY A 310 12.31 -14.43 28.18
C GLY A 310 12.28 -15.83 27.56
N ASN A 311 11.50 -16.75 28.14
CA ASN A 311 11.34 -18.11 27.63
C ASN A 311 10.81 -18.15 26.19
N PHE A 312 9.87 -17.27 25.85
CA PHE A 312 9.34 -17.17 24.49
C PHE A 312 10.39 -16.71 23.48
N ILE A 313 11.15 -15.68 23.83
CA ILE A 313 12.22 -15.13 23.01
C ILE A 313 13.37 -16.13 22.84
N ASP A 314 13.76 -16.82 23.91
CA ASP A 314 14.81 -17.85 23.87
C ASP A 314 14.39 -19.09 23.04
N SER A 315 13.08 -19.29 22.86
CA SER A 315 12.56 -20.39 22.03
C SER A 315 12.57 -20.11 20.52
N ALA A 316 13.08 -18.95 20.07
CA ALA A 316 13.00 -18.51 18.67
C ALA A 316 13.68 -19.46 17.67
N GLU A 317 14.78 -20.13 18.04
CA GLU A 317 15.44 -21.11 17.15
C GLU A 317 14.63 -22.38 16.94
N SER A 318 13.76 -22.72 17.91
CA SER A 318 12.88 -23.89 17.87
C SER A 318 11.43 -23.52 17.52
N GLY A 319 11.23 -22.34 16.92
CA GLY A 319 9.92 -21.82 16.59
C GLY A 319 9.14 -22.73 15.64
N ASP A 320 7.87 -22.96 15.94
CA ASP A 320 6.95 -23.79 15.15
C ASP A 320 5.96 -22.98 14.30
N GLN A 321 6.08 -21.65 14.34
CA GLN A 321 5.26 -20.74 13.56
C GLN A 321 6.07 -19.55 13.03
N PRO A 322 5.65 -18.98 11.89
CA PRO A 322 6.25 -17.76 11.36
C PRO A 322 5.89 -16.51 12.18
N VAL A 323 6.74 -15.50 12.11
CA VAL A 323 6.62 -14.19 12.79
C VAL A 323 6.41 -13.02 11.85
N ARG A 324 6.67 -13.21 10.56
CA ARG A 324 6.52 -12.19 9.53
C ARG A 324 6.36 -12.84 8.16
N PHE A 325 5.61 -12.16 7.30
CA PHE A 325 5.17 -12.65 6.00
C PHE A 325 5.45 -11.62 4.92
N ILE A 326 5.96 -12.07 3.79
CA ILE A 326 6.20 -11.23 2.62
C ILE A 326 5.31 -11.69 1.48
N PHE A 327 4.66 -10.73 0.84
CA PHE A 327 3.71 -10.99 -0.24
C PHE A 327 4.17 -10.37 -1.56
N LYS A 328 3.72 -10.96 -2.67
CA LYS A 328 3.78 -10.33 -4.01
C LYS A 328 2.40 -10.33 -4.63
N SER A 329 2.11 -9.31 -5.42
CA SER A 329 0.84 -9.25 -6.12
C SER A 329 0.72 -10.40 -7.13
N ILE A 330 -0.50 -10.90 -7.32
CA ILE A 330 -0.73 -12.02 -8.22
C ILE A 330 -0.50 -11.64 -9.68
N TRP A 331 -0.80 -10.39 -10.06
CA TRP A 331 -0.61 -9.89 -11.41
C TRP A 331 0.87 -9.73 -11.77
N ASP A 332 1.74 -9.36 -10.82
CA ASP A 332 3.19 -9.29 -11.09
C ASP A 332 3.78 -10.68 -11.32
N LEU A 333 3.34 -11.68 -10.55
CA LEU A 333 3.75 -13.07 -10.70
C LEU A 333 3.28 -13.64 -12.05
N LEU A 334 1.99 -13.50 -12.36
CA LEU A 334 1.43 -13.95 -13.64
C LEU A 334 2.09 -13.23 -14.82
N SER A 335 2.31 -11.91 -14.71
CA SER A 335 3.01 -11.16 -15.74
C SER A 335 4.43 -11.68 -15.96
N SER A 336 5.16 -12.03 -14.90
CA SER A 336 6.49 -12.63 -15.04
C SER A 336 6.46 -14.01 -15.69
N ILE A 337 5.45 -14.83 -15.40
CA ILE A 337 5.31 -16.17 -15.98
C ILE A 337 4.98 -16.09 -17.47
N TYR A 338 4.07 -15.19 -17.88
CA TYR A 338 3.58 -15.11 -19.25
C TYR A 338 4.38 -14.19 -20.18
N SER A 339 5.17 -13.25 -19.64
CA SER A 339 5.96 -12.31 -20.48
C SER A 339 6.93 -13.01 -21.44
N PRO A 340 7.74 -14.02 -21.01
CA PRO A 340 8.66 -14.70 -21.92
C PRO A 340 7.94 -15.41 -23.07
N GLY A 341 6.86 -16.14 -22.76
CA GLY A 341 6.05 -16.83 -23.78
C GLY A 341 5.38 -15.87 -24.75
N CYS A 342 4.82 -14.77 -24.25
CA CYS A 342 4.20 -13.75 -25.12
C CYS A 342 5.23 -13.09 -26.06
N ALA A 343 6.43 -12.81 -25.56
CA ALA A 343 7.51 -12.25 -26.38
C ALA A 343 7.99 -13.23 -27.47
N HIS A 344 7.96 -14.54 -27.18
CA HIS A 344 8.35 -15.58 -28.13
C HIS A 344 7.25 -15.88 -29.16
N ASP A 345 6.01 -16.08 -28.71
CA ASP A 345 4.89 -16.57 -29.53
C ASP A 345 4.14 -15.43 -30.25
N GLY A 346 4.27 -14.20 -29.76
CA GLY A 346 3.70 -13.02 -30.37
C GLY A 346 2.20 -12.81 -30.10
N LYS A 347 1.69 -11.70 -30.65
CA LYS A 347 0.32 -11.20 -30.44
C LYS A 347 -0.74 -12.27 -30.73
N GLY A 348 -1.72 -12.38 -29.83
CA GLY A 348 -2.85 -13.32 -29.95
C GLY A 348 -2.56 -14.74 -29.47
N SER A 349 -1.32 -15.06 -29.12
CA SER A 349 -0.96 -16.33 -28.46
C SER A 349 -1.65 -16.49 -27.10
N LYS A 350 -1.76 -17.74 -26.62
CA LYS A 350 -2.25 -18.04 -25.27
C LYS A 350 -1.48 -17.24 -24.21
N ALA A 351 -0.15 -17.19 -24.33
CA ALA A 351 0.70 -16.46 -23.42
C ALA A 351 0.43 -14.95 -23.43
N CYS A 352 0.24 -14.32 -24.59
CA CYS A 352 -0.12 -12.89 -24.64
C CYS A 352 -1.53 -12.61 -24.11
N ASN A 353 -2.49 -13.50 -24.35
CA ASN A 353 -3.84 -13.37 -23.80
C ASN A 353 -3.81 -13.46 -22.27
N ASN A 354 -3.03 -14.38 -21.71
CA ASN A 354 -2.86 -14.52 -20.27
C ASN A 354 -2.04 -13.36 -19.68
N LEU A 355 -1.04 -12.84 -20.39
CA LEU A 355 -0.36 -11.61 -19.98
C LEU A 355 -1.34 -10.42 -19.93
N GLN A 356 -2.21 -10.25 -20.92
CA GLN A 356 -3.26 -9.21 -20.88
C GLN A 356 -4.20 -9.41 -19.69
N ARG A 357 -4.60 -10.64 -19.36
CA ARG A 357 -5.42 -10.91 -18.16
C ARG A 357 -4.71 -10.51 -16.87
N ALA A 358 -3.39 -10.75 -16.76
CA ALA A 358 -2.61 -10.29 -15.61
C ALA A 358 -2.60 -8.75 -15.52
N VAL A 359 -2.44 -8.07 -16.64
CA VAL A 359 -2.53 -6.60 -16.72
C VAL A 359 -3.95 -6.11 -16.35
N ASN A 360 -4.99 -6.82 -16.74
CA ASN A 360 -6.37 -6.50 -16.37
C ASN A 360 -6.62 -6.72 -14.87
N LEU A 361 -6.04 -7.75 -14.25
CA LEU A 361 -6.13 -7.96 -12.79
C LEU A 361 -5.54 -6.78 -12.02
N GLN A 362 -4.38 -6.26 -12.45
CA GLN A 362 -3.79 -5.07 -11.86
C GLN A 362 -4.75 -3.86 -11.99
N ALA A 363 -5.27 -3.59 -13.19
CA ALA A 363 -6.17 -2.46 -13.40
C ALA A 363 -7.51 -2.60 -12.66
N ALA A 364 -8.03 -3.82 -12.51
CA ALA A 364 -9.20 -4.11 -11.70
C ALA A 364 -8.93 -3.83 -10.21
N TYR A 365 -7.80 -4.30 -9.68
CA TYR A 365 -7.44 -4.07 -8.29
C TYR A 365 -7.15 -2.59 -8.01
N GLU A 366 -6.25 -1.99 -8.79
CA GLU A 366 -5.72 -0.67 -8.51
C GLU A 366 -6.62 0.45 -9.00
N GLY A 367 -7.13 0.35 -10.23
CA GLY A 367 -7.93 1.39 -10.87
C GLY A 367 -9.40 1.32 -10.48
N TRP A 368 -9.99 0.12 -10.51
CA TRP A 368 -11.41 -0.05 -10.21
C TRP A 368 -11.70 -0.14 -8.73
N THR A 369 -11.01 -1.02 -7.99
CA THR A 369 -11.32 -1.24 -6.57
C THR A 369 -10.68 -0.17 -5.69
N ALA A 370 -9.37 0.08 -5.80
CA ALA A 370 -8.69 1.03 -4.92
C ALA A 370 -9.01 2.49 -5.28
N VAL A 371 -8.88 2.85 -6.56
CA VAL A 371 -9.17 4.22 -7.01
C VAL A 371 -10.67 4.45 -7.24
N GLY A 372 -11.51 3.43 -7.43
CA GLY A 372 -12.94 3.63 -7.63
C GLY A 372 -13.24 4.37 -8.94
N CYS A 373 -13.02 3.75 -10.09
CA CYS A 373 -13.13 4.40 -11.40
C CYS A 373 -14.35 3.98 -12.25
N PRO A 374 -15.60 4.07 -11.77
CA PRO A 374 -16.75 3.88 -12.64
C PRO A 374 -16.88 5.01 -13.66
N LEU A 375 -17.55 4.69 -14.77
CA LEU A 375 -18.09 5.69 -15.67
C LEU A 375 -19.11 6.54 -14.90
N THR A 376 -18.82 7.82 -14.76
CA THR A 376 -19.77 8.79 -14.21
C THR A 376 -20.12 9.82 -15.27
N LYS A 377 -21.41 10.14 -15.33
CA LYS A 377 -22.00 11.09 -16.25
C LYS A 377 -22.80 12.11 -15.49
N ASP A 378 -22.76 13.34 -15.98
CA ASP A 378 -23.70 14.36 -15.58
C ASP A 378 -25.09 14.10 -16.18
N VAL A 379 -26.10 14.90 -15.83
CA VAL A 379 -27.48 14.67 -16.30
C VAL A 379 -27.67 15.00 -17.78
N LYS A 380 -26.67 15.60 -18.44
CA LYS A 380 -26.61 15.89 -19.88
C LYS A 380 -25.75 14.84 -20.62
N ASP A 381 -25.52 13.67 -20.02
CA ASP A 381 -24.67 12.59 -20.53
C ASP A 381 -23.18 12.94 -20.68
N GLY A 382 -22.73 14.06 -20.12
CA GLY A 382 -21.34 14.48 -20.13
C GLY A 382 -20.51 13.66 -19.16
N VAL A 383 -19.56 12.88 -19.69
CA VAL A 383 -18.64 12.07 -18.88
C VAL A 383 -17.73 12.97 -18.04
N TYR A 384 -17.61 12.70 -16.74
CA TYR A 384 -16.70 13.44 -15.87
C TYR A 384 -15.72 12.55 -15.09
N GLN A 385 -15.93 11.24 -15.09
CA GLN A 385 -14.94 10.25 -14.67
C GLN A 385 -15.10 8.99 -15.52
N SER A 386 -13.99 8.39 -15.97
CA SER A 386 -14.03 7.09 -16.66
C SER A 386 -12.65 6.41 -16.70
N MET A 387 -12.67 5.09 -16.80
CA MET A 387 -11.50 4.30 -17.17
C MET A 387 -11.35 4.32 -18.69
N ARG A 388 -10.13 4.50 -19.20
CA ARG A 388 -9.81 4.40 -20.63
C ARG A 388 -8.50 3.66 -20.87
N VAL A 389 -8.27 3.23 -22.11
CA VAL A 389 -6.96 2.70 -22.53
C VAL A 389 -5.94 3.83 -22.49
N ALA A 390 -4.87 3.66 -21.71
CA ALA A 390 -3.77 4.61 -21.59
C ALA A 390 -2.73 4.43 -22.71
N GLY A 391 -2.58 3.19 -23.19
CA GLY A 391 -1.64 2.84 -24.25
C GLY A 391 -1.66 1.35 -24.56
N GLY A 392 -0.92 0.95 -25.58
CA GLY A 392 -0.79 -0.44 -26.00
C GLY A 392 0.60 -0.77 -26.47
N THR A 393 1.04 -2.01 -26.27
CA THR A 393 2.28 -2.53 -26.84
C THR A 393 2.07 -3.07 -28.25
N ILE A 394 3.16 -3.27 -28.99
CA ILE A 394 3.11 -3.97 -30.30
C ILE A 394 2.57 -5.40 -30.20
N LEU A 395 2.69 -6.02 -29.02
CA LEU A 395 2.15 -7.34 -28.72
C LEU A 395 0.64 -7.31 -28.44
N GLY A 396 0.02 -6.13 -28.53
CA GLY A 396 -1.41 -5.92 -28.29
C GLY A 396 -1.77 -5.86 -26.81
N ILE A 397 -0.78 -5.64 -25.91
CA ILE A 397 -1.04 -5.53 -24.48
C ILE A 397 -1.45 -4.10 -24.14
N ASN A 398 -2.70 -3.89 -23.75
CA ASN A 398 -3.27 -2.60 -23.38
C ASN A 398 -3.07 -2.31 -21.89
N SER A 399 -2.70 -1.08 -21.56
CA SER A 399 -2.71 -0.52 -20.20
C SER A 399 -3.85 0.48 -20.02
N TYR A 400 -4.18 0.77 -18.77
CA TYR A 400 -5.36 1.56 -18.42
C TYR A 400 -5.03 2.80 -17.57
N GLU A 401 -5.89 3.81 -17.65
CA GLU A 401 -5.88 4.98 -16.77
C GLU A 401 -7.30 5.41 -16.40
N CYS A 402 -7.46 5.95 -15.20
CA CYS A 402 -8.70 6.58 -14.75
C CYS A 402 -8.55 8.08 -14.87
N ILE A 403 -9.48 8.71 -15.58
CA ILE A 403 -9.47 10.14 -15.85
C ILE A 403 -10.67 10.78 -15.18
N VAL A 404 -10.44 11.98 -14.65
CA VAL A 404 -11.48 12.92 -14.23
C VAL A 404 -11.37 14.18 -15.08
N SER A 405 -12.51 14.82 -15.33
CA SER A 405 -12.61 15.97 -16.22
C SER A 405 -12.00 17.25 -15.66
N LYS A 406 -12.07 18.32 -16.45
CA LYS A 406 -11.76 19.67 -15.99
C LYS A 406 -12.87 20.18 -15.06
N THR A 407 -12.51 20.80 -13.94
CA THR A 407 -13.47 21.47 -13.04
C THR A 407 -13.87 22.85 -13.58
N GLY A 408 -15.09 23.27 -13.32
CA GLY A 408 -15.69 24.52 -13.80
C GLY A 408 -17.01 24.26 -14.52
N CYS A 409 -17.58 25.33 -15.06
CA CYS A 409 -18.74 25.26 -15.95
C CYS A 409 -18.36 24.60 -17.29
N ARG A 410 -19.32 23.89 -17.88
CA ARG A 410 -19.19 23.30 -19.21
C ARG A 410 -20.02 24.03 -20.26
N SER A 411 -21.07 24.71 -19.82
CA SER A 411 -21.97 25.48 -20.67
C SER A 411 -22.52 26.70 -19.93
N ASP A 412 -23.06 27.67 -20.67
CA ASP A 412 -23.71 28.85 -20.10
C ASP A 412 -24.87 28.46 -19.15
N ASP A 413 -25.52 27.32 -19.40
CA ASP A 413 -26.58 26.79 -18.53
C ASP A 413 -26.10 26.40 -17.13
N SER A 414 -24.80 26.13 -16.95
CA SER A 414 -24.22 25.83 -15.62
C SER A 414 -23.98 27.10 -14.80
N CYS A 415 -24.22 28.27 -15.39
CA CYS A 415 -23.91 29.56 -14.80
C CYS A 415 -25.20 30.30 -14.47
N HIS A 416 -25.42 30.56 -13.19
CA HIS A 416 -26.66 31.13 -12.70
C HIS A 416 -26.39 32.39 -11.88
N LEU A 417 -27.31 33.35 -11.98
CA LEU A 417 -27.32 34.48 -11.07
C LEU A 417 -27.64 34.01 -9.66
N GLY A 418 -26.98 34.62 -8.67
CA GLY A 418 -27.25 34.35 -7.26
C GLY A 418 -27.01 35.58 -6.39
N GLY A 419 -27.70 35.66 -5.24
CA GLY A 419 -27.56 36.76 -4.29
C GLY A 419 -28.10 38.12 -4.77
N SER A 420 -27.83 39.17 -4.00
CA SER A 420 -28.20 40.56 -4.33
C SER A 420 -27.09 41.23 -5.15
N GLY A 421 -27.10 41.06 -6.47
CA GLY A 421 -26.16 41.75 -7.36
C GLY A 421 -25.98 41.09 -8.73
N SER A 422 -25.11 41.67 -9.56
CA SER A 422 -24.68 41.16 -10.87
C SER A 422 -23.56 40.12 -10.73
N VAL A 423 -23.79 39.07 -9.95
CA VAL A 423 -22.79 38.02 -9.68
C VAL A 423 -23.28 36.65 -10.13
N CYS A 424 -22.34 35.81 -10.54
CA CYS A 424 -22.62 34.51 -11.14
C CYS A 424 -22.00 33.39 -10.32
N TYR A 425 -22.68 32.26 -10.30
CA TYR A 425 -22.25 31.05 -9.62
C TYR A 425 -22.26 29.89 -10.62
N CYS A 426 -21.34 28.96 -10.44
CA CYS A 426 -21.33 27.70 -11.17
C CYS A 426 -22.06 26.65 -10.33
N TYR A 427 -23.23 26.23 -10.78
CA TYR A 427 -23.95 25.09 -10.21
C TYR A 427 -24.94 24.52 -11.25
N GLY A 428 -25.60 23.43 -10.91
CA GLY A 428 -26.55 22.76 -11.76
C GLY A 428 -25.96 21.53 -12.45
N SER A 429 -26.48 21.27 -13.64
CA SER A 429 -26.54 19.95 -14.24
C SER A 429 -25.18 19.36 -14.66
N ASP A 430 -24.23 20.24 -14.99
CA ASP A 430 -22.96 19.97 -15.67
C ASP A 430 -21.82 20.90 -15.15
N CYS A 431 -22.04 21.60 -14.03
CA CYS A 431 -20.96 22.29 -13.32
C CYS A 431 -20.13 21.25 -12.54
N ILE A 432 -18.85 21.11 -12.85
CA ILE A 432 -17.97 20.13 -12.21
C ILE A 432 -17.12 20.79 -11.15
N ASP A 433 -17.13 20.25 -9.94
CA ASP A 433 -16.31 20.69 -8.82
C ASP A 433 -15.46 19.54 -8.28
N THR A 434 -14.51 19.88 -7.42
CA THR A 434 -13.70 18.94 -6.66
C THR A 434 -14.59 18.17 -5.67
N GLY A 435 -14.62 16.85 -5.81
CA GLY A 435 -15.33 15.93 -4.94
C GLY A 435 -14.44 15.43 -3.80
N ASP A 436 -14.73 14.22 -3.36
CA ASP A 436 -14.04 13.61 -2.23
C ASP A 436 -12.57 13.34 -2.54
N GLN A 437 -11.72 13.53 -1.54
CA GLN A 437 -10.33 13.12 -1.60
C GLN A 437 -10.28 11.60 -1.72
N ILE A 438 -9.43 11.09 -2.62
CA ILE A 438 -9.19 9.65 -2.72
C ILE A 438 -8.30 9.28 -1.54
N SER A 439 -8.76 8.35 -0.70
CA SER A 439 -8.07 7.89 0.51
C SER A 439 -6.60 7.61 0.25
N GLY A 440 -5.74 8.10 1.15
CA GLY A 440 -4.30 7.98 1.00
C GLY A 440 -3.77 8.63 -0.28
N THR A 441 -4.27 9.81 -0.66
CA THR A 441 -3.70 10.58 -1.77
C THR A 441 -3.99 12.06 -1.60
N ASN A 442 -3.31 12.93 -2.34
CA ASN A 442 -3.68 14.35 -2.48
C ASN A 442 -4.52 14.62 -3.74
N MET A 443 -5.14 13.59 -4.33
CA MET A 443 -6.05 13.77 -5.46
C MET A 443 -7.48 13.63 -5.01
N PHE A 444 -8.35 14.24 -5.80
CA PHE A 444 -9.76 14.29 -5.55
C PHE A 444 -10.51 13.72 -6.75
N ARG A 445 -11.67 13.13 -6.46
CA ARG A 445 -12.67 12.84 -7.48
C ARG A 445 -13.27 14.14 -7.99
N ASP A 446 -13.98 14.05 -9.09
CA ASP A 446 -14.85 15.13 -9.54
C ASP A 446 -16.29 14.85 -9.08
N LYS A 447 -17.07 15.90 -8.85
CA LYS A 447 -18.51 15.80 -8.57
C LYS A 447 -19.28 16.83 -9.38
N VAL A 448 -20.55 16.54 -9.67
CA VAL A 448 -21.48 17.54 -10.16
C VAL A 448 -21.91 18.40 -8.99
N ARG A 449 -21.82 19.72 -9.17
CA ARG A 449 -22.25 20.70 -8.17
C ARG A 449 -23.68 21.11 -8.44
N GLY A 450 -24.63 20.44 -7.80
CA GLY A 450 -26.06 20.67 -8.03
C GLY A 450 -26.56 22.04 -7.58
N ASP A 451 -26.03 22.57 -6.47
CA ASP A 451 -26.55 23.76 -5.81
C ASP A 451 -25.50 24.87 -5.62
N GLN A 452 -26.00 26.10 -5.42
CA GLN A 452 -25.18 27.27 -5.09
C GLN A 452 -24.47 27.07 -3.74
N SER A 453 -23.18 27.42 -3.68
CA SER A 453 -22.37 27.39 -2.45
C SER A 453 -21.15 28.35 -2.50
N GLY A 454 -20.56 28.64 -1.34
CA GLY A 454 -19.40 29.55 -1.24
C GLY A 454 -19.66 30.97 -1.77
N SER A 455 -18.58 31.74 -1.92
CA SER A 455 -18.64 33.09 -2.51
C SER A 455 -18.57 33.06 -4.04
N TYR A 456 -19.15 34.05 -4.72
CA TYR A 456 -19.18 34.10 -6.20
C TYR A 456 -17.78 34.17 -6.86
N ASN A 457 -16.77 34.58 -6.10
CA ASN A 457 -15.37 34.69 -6.53
C ASN A 457 -14.48 33.55 -5.97
N GLU A 458 -15.06 32.46 -5.48
CA GLU A 458 -14.35 31.30 -4.93
C GLU A 458 -14.50 30.07 -5.81
N GLY A 459 -13.43 29.27 -5.87
CA GLY A 459 -13.43 27.97 -6.54
C GLY A 459 -14.00 28.03 -7.95
N VAL A 460 -14.83 27.06 -8.30
CA VAL A 460 -15.45 26.93 -9.63
C VAL A 460 -16.45 28.04 -9.97
N ASN A 461 -16.89 28.88 -9.02
CA ASN A 461 -17.75 30.02 -9.36
C ASN A 461 -17.04 31.02 -10.28
N ASN A 462 -15.70 31.12 -10.18
CA ASN A 462 -14.89 31.97 -11.06
C ASN A 462 -14.89 31.52 -12.53
N SER A 463 -15.40 30.33 -12.84
CA SER A 463 -15.62 29.92 -14.23
C SER A 463 -16.84 30.60 -14.86
N CYS A 464 -17.70 31.24 -14.07
CA CYS A 464 -18.87 31.95 -14.54
C CYS A 464 -18.65 33.46 -14.40
N TYR A 465 -19.07 34.22 -15.40
CA TYR A 465 -18.97 35.68 -15.37
C TYR A 465 -20.28 36.32 -15.80
N TYR A 466 -20.54 37.49 -15.21
CA TYR A 466 -21.72 38.27 -15.53
C TYR A 466 -21.59 38.90 -16.92
N LYS A 467 -22.65 38.76 -17.71
CA LYS A 467 -22.82 39.44 -18.99
C LYS A 467 -24.02 40.37 -18.91
N PHE A 468 -23.95 41.45 -19.67
CA PHE A 468 -24.97 42.51 -19.73
C PHE A 468 -26.39 41.92 -19.88
N ILE A 469 -27.38 42.54 -19.19
CA ILE A 469 -28.80 42.09 -19.11
C ILE A 469 -29.02 40.87 -18.18
N ALA A 470 -28.44 40.84 -16.98
CA ALA A 470 -28.79 39.82 -15.98
C ALA A 470 -28.64 38.37 -16.47
N HIS A 471 -27.56 38.10 -17.23
CA HIS A 471 -27.22 36.76 -17.68
C HIS A 471 -25.81 36.40 -17.22
N CYS A 472 -25.59 35.11 -17.00
CA CYS A 472 -24.28 34.56 -16.67
C CYS A 472 -23.80 33.71 -17.82
N ASN A 473 -22.52 33.85 -18.15
CA ASN A 473 -21.86 33.07 -19.19
C ASN A 473 -20.75 32.22 -18.58
N CYS A 474 -20.53 31.08 -19.19
CA CYS A 474 -19.45 30.18 -18.86
C CYS A 474 -18.17 30.58 -19.59
N ASP A 475 -17.08 30.66 -18.85
CA ASP A 475 -15.73 30.64 -19.40
C ASP A 475 -15.20 29.20 -19.37
N THR A 476 -15.48 28.44 -20.43
CA THR A 476 -14.95 27.08 -20.60
C THR A 476 -13.42 27.03 -20.65
N SER A 477 -12.77 28.18 -20.92
CA SER A 477 -11.31 28.32 -20.95
C SER A 477 -10.70 28.70 -19.60
N TRP A 478 -11.52 28.96 -18.58
CA TRP A 478 -11.08 29.36 -17.24
C TRP A 478 -10.01 28.42 -16.70
N SER A 479 -8.85 28.97 -16.33
CA SER A 479 -7.66 28.21 -15.93
C SER A 479 -7.50 28.05 -14.42
N GLY A 480 -8.40 28.65 -13.62
CA GLY A 480 -8.35 28.56 -12.15
C GLY A 480 -8.83 27.22 -11.59
N GLY A 481 -9.41 26.35 -12.43
CA GLY A 481 -9.82 25.00 -12.07
C GLY A 481 -8.72 23.96 -12.30
N LEU A 482 -8.94 22.74 -11.80
CA LEU A 482 -8.11 21.58 -12.12
C LEU A 482 -8.37 21.18 -13.58
N SER A 483 -7.31 20.95 -14.35
CA SER A 483 -7.41 20.40 -15.71
C SER A 483 -7.90 18.95 -15.68
N GLU A 484 -8.28 18.42 -16.85
CA GLU A 484 -8.40 16.97 -17.03
C GLU A 484 -7.12 16.31 -16.51
N ARG A 485 -7.28 15.27 -15.68
CA ARG A 485 -6.16 14.63 -15.00
C ARG A 485 -6.42 13.15 -14.78
N ALA A 486 -5.34 12.37 -14.76
CA ALA A 486 -5.39 10.97 -14.40
C ALA A 486 -5.33 10.80 -12.88
N ILE A 487 -6.41 10.26 -12.29
CA ILE A 487 -6.43 9.84 -10.88
C ILE A 487 -5.98 8.39 -10.69
N TYR A 488 -5.76 7.65 -11.78
CA TYR A 488 -5.03 6.39 -11.83
C TYR A 488 -4.31 6.31 -13.17
N ARG A 489 -3.08 5.81 -13.18
CA ARG A 489 -2.41 5.38 -14.41
C ARG A 489 -1.67 4.09 -14.08
N GLN A 490 -1.97 3.04 -14.83
CA GLN A 490 -1.36 1.75 -14.60
C GLN A 490 0.15 1.84 -14.81
N SER A 491 0.89 1.38 -13.81
CA SER A 491 2.34 1.23 -13.95
C SER A 491 2.61 0.13 -14.97
N THR A 492 3.44 0.41 -15.97
CA THR A 492 3.85 -0.64 -16.90
C THR A 492 4.99 -1.43 -16.25
N PRO A 493 4.89 -2.77 -16.10
CA PRO A 493 5.97 -3.57 -15.56
C PRO A 493 7.30 -3.32 -16.29
N THR A 494 8.41 -3.26 -15.55
CA THR A 494 9.76 -2.97 -16.11
C THR A 494 10.17 -3.92 -17.24
N LEU A 495 9.69 -5.17 -17.21
CA LEU A 495 9.86 -6.16 -18.29
C LEU A 495 9.11 -5.76 -19.57
N LEU A 496 7.86 -5.29 -19.46
CA LEU A 496 7.10 -4.70 -20.57
C LEU A 496 7.78 -3.41 -21.08
N ARG A 497 8.37 -2.61 -20.18
CA ARG A 497 9.16 -1.42 -20.54
C ARG A 497 10.43 -1.77 -21.32
N THR A 498 11.06 -2.91 -21.02
CA THR A 498 12.25 -3.40 -21.72
C THR A 498 11.90 -3.92 -23.12
N LEU A 499 10.77 -4.60 -23.28
CA LEU A 499 10.21 -4.94 -24.60
C LEU A 499 9.87 -3.68 -25.40
N MET A 500 9.33 -2.65 -24.76
CA MET A 500 9.04 -1.36 -25.40
C MET A 500 10.29 -0.54 -25.77
N THR A 501 11.42 -0.70 -25.07
CA THR A 501 12.64 0.11 -25.30
C THR A 501 13.70 -0.57 -26.17
N LYS A 502 13.80 -1.91 -26.18
CA LYS A 502 14.70 -2.63 -27.11
C LYS A 502 14.34 -2.37 -28.58
N GLU A 503 13.07 -2.06 -28.88
CA GLU A 503 12.61 -1.78 -30.24
C GLU A 503 12.88 -0.36 -30.73
N ALA A 504 13.01 0.63 -29.84
CA ALA A 504 13.37 1.99 -30.23
C ALA A 504 14.80 2.09 -30.81
N LYS A 505 15.65 1.09 -30.52
CA LYS A 505 17.02 0.96 -31.08
C LYS A 505 17.09 0.14 -32.36
N HIS A 506 16.05 -0.60 -32.74
CA HIS A 506 16.00 -1.35 -34.01
C HIS A 506 15.25 -0.62 -35.13
N LYS A 507 14.55 0.47 -34.80
CA LYS A 507 13.90 1.37 -35.78
C LYS A 507 14.67 2.68 -36.03
N ARG A 508 15.97 2.73 -35.70
CA ARG A 508 16.89 3.82 -36.09
C ARG A 508 18.04 3.28 -36.90
#